data_AF-A0A504X358-F1
#
_entry.id   AF-A0A504X358-F1
#
_cell.length_a   1.000
_cell.length_b   1.000
_cell.length_c   1.000
_cell.angle_alpha   90.00
_cell.angle_beta   90.00
_cell.angle_gamma   90.00
#
_symmetry.space_group_name_H-M   'P 1'
#
loop_
_entity.id
_entity.type
_entity.pdbx_description
1 polymer ?
#
loop_
_entity_poly.entity_id
_entity_poly.type
_entity_poly.pdbx_seq_one_letter_code
_entity_poly.pdbx_strand_id
1 'polypeptide(L)'
;MEPLPMSKDGDRYVLVMINYFTKWSEAVTLRFQDANSVADAFIRKWVSRYEAPEHLHSDQGLAFESQMLREVCGLLGVKTRTTPYHLQSNGLMECTNRTIEVLLQSFVDNTRTDHWDELLPMCMIAYRASCHGTTEFSPAFLTLGRELRLPMELLTSIIPDNAVTTMGHTQQLHRRMQEAFRVVRVQ
;
A
#
# COMPACT_ATOMS: atom_id res chain seq x y z
N MET A 1 -1.25 -9.44 8.06
CA MET A 1 0.03 -9.67 8.78
C MET A 1 -0.27 -10.46 10.04
N GLU A 2 0.75 -11.09 10.62
CA GLU A 2 0.61 -11.70 11.95
C GLU A 2 0.19 -10.63 13.00
N PRO A 3 -0.52 -11.02 14.07
CA PRO A 3 -0.92 -10.08 15.10
C PRO A 3 0.29 -9.42 15.77
N LEU A 4 0.25 -8.10 15.91
CA LEU A 4 1.25 -7.32 16.64
C LEU A 4 0.88 -7.20 18.13
N PRO A 5 1.82 -6.76 19.00
CA PRO A 5 1.48 -6.32 20.35
C PRO A 5 0.33 -5.33 20.31
N MET A 6 -0.56 -5.38 21.30
CA MET A 6 -1.68 -4.43 21.34
C MET A 6 -1.14 -3.01 21.48
N SER A 7 -1.50 -2.11 20.57
CA SER A 7 -1.13 -0.71 20.70
C SER A 7 -1.93 -0.02 21.80
N LYS A 8 -1.51 1.20 22.14
CA LYS A 8 -2.20 2.06 23.10
C LYS A 8 -3.67 2.33 22.72
N ASP A 9 -3.96 2.43 21.42
CA ASP A 9 -5.31 2.68 20.90
C ASP A 9 -6.13 1.39 20.70
N GLY A 10 -5.57 0.24 21.10
CA GLY A 10 -6.21 -1.07 21.07
C GLY A 10 -6.11 -1.79 19.71
N ASP A 11 -5.31 -1.27 18.77
CA ASP A 11 -5.08 -1.92 17.48
C ASP A 11 -4.13 -3.11 17.67
N ARG A 12 -4.35 -4.17 16.89
CA ARG A 12 -3.55 -5.42 16.97
C ARG A 12 -3.21 -5.98 15.61
N TYR A 13 -3.98 -5.63 14.59
CA TYR A 13 -3.86 -6.19 13.26
C TYR A 13 -3.49 -5.10 12.26
N VAL A 14 -2.82 -5.51 11.19
CA VAL A 14 -2.55 -4.66 10.04
C VAL A 14 -3.06 -5.34 8.78
N LEU A 15 -4.02 -4.69 8.13
CA LEU A 15 -4.49 -5.04 6.79
C LEU A 15 -3.58 -4.38 5.76
N VAL A 16 -2.90 -5.21 4.97
CA VAL A 16 -2.06 -4.77 3.86
C VAL A 16 -2.79 -4.98 2.55
N MET A 17 -2.88 -3.93 1.75
CA MET A 17 -3.47 -3.94 0.41
C MET A 17 -2.42 -3.45 -0.58
N ILE A 18 -2.20 -4.18 -1.67
CA ILE A 18 -1.17 -3.85 -2.66
C ILE A 18 -1.76 -3.76 -4.07
N ASN A 19 -1.35 -2.75 -4.81
CA ASN A 19 -1.50 -2.71 -6.26
C ASN A 19 -0.42 -3.59 -6.88
N TYR A 20 -0.83 -4.68 -7.51
CA TYR A 20 0.10 -5.67 -8.04
C TYR A 20 1.04 -5.11 -9.12
N PHE A 21 0.60 -4.12 -9.89
CA PHE A 21 1.37 -3.54 -10.98
C PHE A 21 2.44 -2.58 -10.45
N THR A 22 2.04 -1.55 -9.69
CA THR A 22 2.97 -0.52 -9.21
C THR A 22 3.70 -0.90 -7.92
N LYS A 23 3.27 -1.99 -7.27
CA LYS A 23 3.68 -2.36 -5.90
C LYS A 23 3.31 -1.30 -4.85
N TRP A 24 2.37 -0.40 -5.18
CA TRP A 24 1.86 0.55 -4.21
C TRP A 24 1.07 -0.16 -3.12
N SER A 25 1.53 -0.01 -1.89
CA SER A 25 0.93 -0.68 -0.73
C SER A 25 0.31 0.32 0.23
N GLU A 26 -0.86 -0.01 0.76
CA GLU A 26 -1.51 0.61 1.92
C GLU A 26 -1.50 -0.37 3.09
N ALA A 27 -1.14 0.12 4.28
CA ALA A 27 -1.20 -0.65 5.51
C ALA A 27 -2.13 0.08 6.47
N VAL A 28 -3.17 -0.61 6.94
CA VAL A 28 -4.24 -0.04 7.76
C VAL A 28 -4.30 -0.80 9.07
N THR A 29 -4.22 -0.09 10.18
CA THR A 29 -4.38 -0.67 11.51
C THR A 29 -5.83 -1.05 11.76
N LEU A 30 -6.03 -2.20 12.41
CA LEU A 30 -7.34 -2.74 12.77
C LEU A 30 -7.30 -3.29 14.20
N ARG A 31 -8.39 -3.07 14.94
CA ARG A 31 -8.65 -3.73 16.23
C ARG A 31 -9.07 -5.18 16.06
N PHE A 32 -9.84 -5.45 15.01
CA PHE A 32 -10.41 -6.75 14.72
C PHE A 32 -10.12 -7.14 13.28
N GLN A 33 -9.85 -8.42 13.06
CA GLN A 33 -9.68 -9.02 11.75
C GLN A 33 -10.99 -9.57 11.17
N ASP A 34 -12.14 -9.04 11.59
CA ASP A 34 -13.43 -9.48 11.08
C ASP A 34 -13.78 -8.83 9.73
N ALA A 35 -14.78 -9.40 9.06
CA ALA A 35 -15.23 -8.97 7.74
C ALA A 35 -15.68 -7.50 7.66
N ASN A 36 -16.34 -6.97 8.69
CA ASN A 36 -16.79 -5.57 8.71
C ASN A 36 -15.59 -4.64 8.75
N SER A 37 -14.65 -4.94 9.66
CA SER A 37 -13.44 -4.15 9.85
C SER A 37 -12.60 -4.11 8.56
N VAL A 38 -12.47 -5.25 7.88
CA VAL A 38 -11.77 -5.35 6.59
C VAL A 38 -12.50 -4.60 5.47
N ALA A 39 -13.83 -4.78 5.35
CA ALA A 39 -14.62 -4.12 4.31
C ALA A 39 -14.64 -2.59 4.48
N ASP A 40 -14.83 -2.09 5.71
CA ASP A 40 -14.81 -0.66 6.02
C ASP A 40 -13.43 -0.06 5.69
N ALA A 41 -12.35 -0.74 6.09
CA ALA A 41 -10.99 -0.33 5.76
C ALA A 41 -10.74 -0.31 4.26
N PHE A 42 -11.17 -1.34 3.52
CA PHE A 42 -11.04 -1.39 2.06
C PHE A 42 -11.76 -0.21 1.39
N ILE A 43 -13.01 0.07 1.76
CA ILE A 43 -13.77 1.18 1.18
C ILE A 43 -13.12 2.53 1.53
N ARG A 44 -12.83 2.76 2.82
CA ARG A 44 -12.34 4.06 3.31
C ARG A 44 -10.90 4.36 2.97
N LYS A 45 -10.04 3.35 2.86
CA LYS A 45 -8.59 3.55 2.70
C LYS A 45 -8.11 3.24 1.30
N TRP A 46 -8.82 2.39 0.56
CA TRP A 46 -8.48 2.09 -0.84
C TRP A 46 -9.45 2.77 -1.80
N VAL A 47 -10.71 2.32 -1.84
CA VAL A 47 -11.68 2.71 -2.89
C VAL A 47 -11.90 4.22 -2.93
N SER A 48 -12.03 4.87 -1.76
CA SER A 48 -12.26 6.32 -1.70
C SER A 48 -11.06 7.20 -2.09
N ARG A 49 -9.85 6.63 -2.14
CA ARG A 49 -8.61 7.37 -2.43
C ARG A 49 -8.09 7.12 -3.84
N TYR A 50 -8.34 5.93 -4.35
CA TYR A 50 -7.89 5.48 -5.66
C TYR A 50 -9.10 5.29 -6.55
N GLU A 51 -9.60 4.07 -6.62
CA GLU A 51 -10.80 3.64 -7.31
C GLU A 51 -11.09 2.20 -6.90
N ALA A 52 -12.24 1.68 -7.30
CA ALA A 52 -12.52 0.26 -7.15
C ALA A 52 -11.61 -0.55 -8.10
N PRO A 53 -10.87 -1.55 -7.62
CA PRO A 53 -10.03 -2.36 -8.49
C PRO A 53 -10.90 -3.26 -9.39
N GLU A 54 -10.43 -3.58 -10.59
CA GLU A 54 -11.13 -4.56 -11.45
C GLU A 54 -11.19 -5.95 -10.80
N HIS A 55 -10.11 -6.31 -10.10
CA HIS A 55 -9.91 -7.60 -9.46
C HIS A 55 -9.39 -7.43 -8.04
N LEU A 56 -10.06 -8.04 -7.07
CA LEU A 56 -9.57 -8.20 -5.71
C LEU A 56 -9.11 -9.64 -5.52
N HIS A 57 -7.83 -9.80 -5.17
CA HIS A 57 -7.24 -11.10 -4.86
C HIS A 57 -6.93 -11.16 -3.37
N SER A 58 -7.38 -12.23 -2.71
CA SER A 58 -7.15 -12.48 -1.30
C SER A 58 -6.82 -13.94 -1.06
N ASP A 59 -6.23 -14.23 0.09
CA ASP A 59 -6.18 -15.59 0.62
C ASP A 59 -7.57 -16.03 1.10
N GLN A 60 -7.65 -17.28 1.59
CA GLN A 60 -8.86 -17.88 2.17
C GLN A 60 -9.06 -17.50 3.64
N GLY A 61 -8.53 -16.36 4.10
CA GLY A 61 -8.81 -15.86 5.43
C GLY A 61 -10.32 -15.64 5.62
N LEU A 62 -10.84 -16.01 6.80
CA LEU A 62 -12.29 -15.97 7.10
C LEU A 62 -12.94 -14.60 6.82
N ALA A 63 -12.21 -13.51 7.05
CA ALA A 63 -12.68 -12.16 6.75
C ALA A 63 -12.91 -11.94 5.24
N PHE A 64 -12.03 -12.52 4.42
CA PHE A 64 -12.02 -12.34 2.97
C PHE A 64 -12.98 -13.27 2.24
N GLU A 65 -13.31 -14.42 2.83
CA GLU A 65 -14.37 -15.32 2.32
C GLU A 65 -15.79 -14.93 2.77
N SER A 66 -15.91 -13.93 3.64
CA SER A 66 -17.17 -13.50 4.21
C SER A 66 -18.20 -13.10 3.14
N GLN A 67 -19.48 -13.34 3.42
CA GLN A 67 -20.57 -12.86 2.57
C GLN A 67 -20.54 -11.32 2.43
N MET A 68 -20.20 -10.63 3.51
CA MET A 68 -20.10 -9.18 3.52
C MET A 68 -19.10 -8.63 2.49
N LEU A 69 -17.87 -9.15 2.46
CA LEU A 69 -16.88 -8.64 1.50
C LEU A 69 -17.30 -8.95 0.06
N ARG A 70 -17.94 -10.10 -0.17
CA ARG A 70 -18.51 -10.46 -1.48
C ARG A 70 -19.63 -9.51 -1.91
N GLU A 71 -20.54 -9.15 -1.02
CA GLU A 71 -21.61 -8.18 -1.29
C GLU A 71 -21.05 -6.79 -1.60
N VAL A 72 -20.10 -6.31 -0.80
CA VAL A 72 -19.40 -5.04 -1.02
C VAL A 72 -18.72 -5.04 -2.40
N CYS A 73 -17.98 -6.10 -2.73
CA CYS A 73 -17.34 -6.21 -4.04
C CYS A 73 -18.37 -6.28 -5.18
N GLY A 74 -19.48 -6.99 -4.98
CA GLY A 74 -20.57 -7.05 -5.96
C GLY A 74 -21.20 -5.69 -6.25
N LEU A 75 -21.43 -4.87 -5.21
CA LEU A 75 -21.95 -3.50 -5.36
C LEU A 75 -20.95 -2.58 -6.08
N LEU A 76 -19.66 -2.79 -5.87
CA LEU A 76 -18.60 -2.01 -6.51
C LEU A 76 -18.21 -2.54 -7.91
N GLY A 77 -18.79 -3.67 -8.36
CA GLY A 77 -18.41 -4.32 -9.62
C GLY A 77 -17.03 -4.99 -9.60
N VAL A 78 -16.45 -5.19 -8.43
CA VAL A 78 -15.12 -5.77 -8.22
C VAL A 78 -15.19 -7.29 -8.32
N LYS A 79 -14.37 -7.89 -9.19
CA LYS A 79 -14.29 -9.35 -9.32
C LYS A 79 -13.37 -9.92 -8.25
N THR A 80 -13.91 -10.72 -7.34
CA THR A 80 -13.11 -11.39 -6.31
C THR A 80 -12.54 -12.71 -6.83
N ARG A 81 -11.24 -12.94 -6.58
CA ARG A 81 -10.61 -14.25 -6.75
C ARG A 81 -9.96 -14.65 -5.44
N THR A 82 -10.62 -15.57 -4.73
CA THR A 82 -10.05 -16.26 -3.58
C THR A 82 -9.47 -17.57 -4.09
N THR A 83 -8.17 -17.77 -3.95
CA THR A 83 -7.54 -19.01 -4.40
C THR A 83 -6.81 -19.67 -3.24
N PRO A 84 -6.95 -21.00 -3.05
CA PRO A 84 -6.06 -21.72 -2.17
C PRO A 84 -4.62 -21.59 -2.70
N TYR A 85 -3.74 -21.05 -1.85
CA TYR A 85 -2.29 -21.03 -2.01
C TYR A 85 -1.77 -20.72 -3.43
N HIS A 86 -1.98 -19.49 -3.92
CA HIS A 86 -1.36 -19.04 -5.17
C HIS A 86 0.06 -18.54 -4.90
N LEU A 87 1.05 -19.41 -5.10
CA LEU A 87 2.47 -19.18 -4.74
C LEU A 87 3.01 -17.79 -5.14
N GLN A 88 2.65 -17.27 -6.32
CA GLN A 88 3.13 -15.96 -6.79
C GLN A 88 2.47 -14.77 -6.08
N SER A 89 1.15 -14.79 -5.90
CA SER A 89 0.43 -13.70 -5.20
C SER A 89 0.69 -13.73 -3.71
N ASN A 90 0.68 -14.93 -3.12
CA ASN A 90 1.03 -15.13 -1.72
C ASN A 90 2.49 -14.73 -1.48
N GLY A 91 3.41 -15.09 -2.36
CA GLY A 91 4.82 -14.69 -2.24
C GLY A 91 5.03 -13.18 -2.24
N LEU A 92 4.28 -12.43 -3.07
CA LEU A 92 4.33 -10.97 -3.04
C LEU A 92 3.77 -10.40 -1.73
N MET A 93 2.64 -10.92 -1.25
CA MET A 93 2.06 -10.50 0.03
C MET A 93 2.97 -10.80 1.22
N GLU A 94 3.54 -12.02 1.28
CA GLU A 94 4.48 -12.43 2.31
C GLU A 94 5.74 -11.56 2.30
N CYS A 95 6.32 -11.30 1.13
CA CYS A 95 7.46 -10.39 1.01
C CYS A 95 7.11 -8.97 1.46
N THR A 96 5.95 -8.46 1.06
CA THR A 96 5.50 -7.11 1.42
C THR A 96 5.27 -6.99 2.92
N ASN A 97 4.57 -7.96 3.52
CA ASN A 97 4.35 -8.02 4.97
C ASN A 97 5.69 -8.03 5.72
N ARG A 98 6.62 -8.89 5.32
CA ARG A 98 7.96 -8.96 5.92
C ARG A 98 8.72 -7.63 5.79
N THR A 99 8.66 -6.96 4.64
CA THR A 99 9.31 -5.65 4.48
C THR A 99 8.67 -4.61 5.42
N ILE A 100 7.35 -4.58 5.54
CA ILE A 100 6.65 -3.68 6.45
C ILE A 100 7.01 -3.99 7.91
N GLU A 101 7.12 -5.26 8.29
CA GLU A 101 7.56 -5.66 9.64
C GLU A 101 8.97 -5.19 9.95
N VAL A 102 9.91 -5.37 9.02
CA VAL A 102 11.31 -4.92 9.18
C VAL A 102 11.36 -3.40 9.30
N LEU A 103 10.58 -2.66 8.50
CA LEU A 103 10.48 -1.21 8.62
C LEU A 103 9.87 -0.80 9.97
N LEU A 104 8.77 -1.41 10.40
CA LEU A 104 8.18 -1.12 11.71
C LEU A 104 9.19 -1.36 12.84
N GLN A 105 9.92 -2.48 12.81
CA GLN A 105 10.95 -2.80 13.79
C GLN A 105 12.11 -1.79 13.80
N SER A 106 12.45 -1.17 12.66
CA SER A 106 13.51 -0.16 12.62
C SER A 106 13.07 1.21 13.14
N PHE A 107 11.77 1.49 13.15
CA PHE A 107 11.19 2.72 13.71
C PHE A 107 10.80 2.58 15.18
N VAL A 108 10.50 1.36 15.64
CA VAL A 108 10.12 1.07 17.03
C VAL A 108 11.39 0.88 17.86
N ASP A 109 11.75 1.89 18.65
CA ASP A 109 12.74 1.72 19.73
C ASP A 109 12.22 0.74 20.79
N ASN A 110 13.11 0.01 21.47
CA ASN A 110 12.79 -0.97 22.52
C ASN A 110 11.89 -0.44 23.66
N THR A 111 11.68 0.87 23.77
CA THR A 111 10.89 1.55 24.79
C THR A 111 9.49 2.00 24.32
N ARG A 112 9.15 1.85 23.03
CA ARG A 112 7.89 2.39 22.43
C ARG A 112 7.11 1.34 21.63
N THR A 113 7.17 0.08 22.08
CA THR A 113 6.57 -1.05 21.37
C THR A 113 5.04 -1.02 21.32
N ASP A 114 4.38 -0.17 22.12
CA ASP A 114 2.94 0.07 22.15
C ASP A 114 2.45 1.22 21.25
N HIS A 115 3.38 1.93 20.58
CA HIS A 115 3.10 3.07 19.68
C HIS A 115 3.39 2.74 18.20
N TRP A 116 3.46 1.46 17.84
CA TRP A 116 3.78 1.04 16.47
C TRP A 116 2.74 1.50 15.45
N ASP A 117 1.48 1.67 15.86
CA ASP A 117 0.36 2.13 15.04
C ASP A 117 0.53 3.60 14.61
N GLU A 118 1.02 4.45 15.51
CA GLU A 118 1.38 5.85 15.21
C GLU A 118 2.55 5.94 14.20
N LEU A 119 3.44 4.95 14.19
CA LEU A 119 4.63 4.92 13.34
C LEU A 119 4.37 4.27 11.96
N LEU A 120 3.28 3.52 11.81
CA LEU A 120 2.95 2.84 10.56
C LEU A 120 2.89 3.79 9.35
N PRO A 121 2.29 4.99 9.42
CA PRO A 121 2.32 5.94 8.29
C PRO A 121 3.74 6.35 7.86
N MET A 122 4.67 6.49 8.81
CA MET A 122 6.08 6.81 8.53
C MET A 122 6.80 5.62 7.88
N CYS A 123 6.47 4.40 8.26
CA CYS A 123 6.98 3.20 7.61
C CYS A 123 6.48 3.11 6.15
N MET A 124 5.21 3.47 5.91
CA MET A 124 4.63 3.40 4.58
C MET A 124 5.19 4.44 3.60
N ILE A 125 5.55 5.66 4.05
CA ILE A 125 6.23 6.62 3.17
C ILE A 125 7.63 6.11 2.79
N ALA A 126 8.37 5.52 3.75
CA ALA A 126 9.68 4.92 3.49
C ALA A 126 9.59 3.76 2.49
N TYR A 127 8.61 2.86 2.67
CA TYR A 127 8.33 1.78 1.73
C TYR A 127 8.07 2.31 0.31
N ARG A 128 7.17 3.30 0.18
CA ARG A 128 6.74 3.83 -1.13
C ARG A 128 7.84 4.62 -1.85
N ALA A 129 8.76 5.22 -1.11
CA ALA A 129 9.91 5.95 -1.66
C ALA A 129 11.10 5.04 -2.00
N SER A 130 11.11 3.79 -1.53
CA SER A 130 12.22 2.87 -1.77
C SER A 130 12.03 2.09 -3.06
N CYS A 131 13.11 1.85 -3.82
CA CYS A 131 13.05 1.02 -5.02
C CYS A 131 12.60 -0.41 -4.67
N HIS A 132 11.63 -0.92 -5.42
CA HIS A 132 11.13 -2.27 -5.21
C HIS A 132 11.91 -3.27 -6.05
N GLY A 133 12.41 -4.35 -5.45
CA GLY A 133 13.35 -5.27 -6.11
C GLY A 133 12.84 -5.94 -7.39
N THR A 134 11.53 -6.09 -7.56
CA THR A 134 10.96 -6.68 -8.79
C THR A 134 10.80 -5.68 -9.92
N THR A 135 10.53 -4.41 -9.60
CA THR A 135 10.29 -3.39 -10.62
C THR A 135 11.54 -2.58 -10.90
N GLU A 136 12.48 -2.50 -9.95
CA GLU A 136 13.65 -1.62 -9.91
C GLU A 136 13.31 -0.12 -9.73
N PHE A 137 12.01 0.21 -9.62
CA PHE A 137 11.51 1.57 -9.38
C PHE A 137 10.75 1.65 -8.06
N SER A 138 10.65 2.85 -7.50
CA SER A 138 9.84 3.06 -6.30
C SER A 138 8.35 2.93 -6.64
N PRO A 139 7.51 2.39 -5.72
CA PRO A 139 6.06 2.42 -5.88
C PRO A 139 5.51 3.84 -6.09
N ALA A 140 6.16 4.84 -5.48
CA ALA A 140 5.84 6.25 -5.67
C ALA A 140 5.99 6.71 -7.11
N PHE A 141 7.14 6.45 -7.73
CA PHE A 141 7.37 6.83 -9.12
C PHE A 141 6.35 6.17 -10.05
N LEU A 142 6.09 4.88 -9.85
CA LEU A 142 5.17 4.11 -10.68
C LEU A 142 3.70 4.53 -10.55
N THR A 143 3.31 5.06 -9.39
CA THR A 143 1.91 5.43 -9.10
C THR A 143 1.64 6.91 -9.29
N LEU A 144 2.63 7.77 -9.00
CA LEU A 144 2.48 9.22 -8.98
C LEU A 144 3.26 9.92 -10.12
N GLY A 145 4.05 9.17 -10.89
CA GLY A 145 4.95 9.71 -11.91
C GLY A 145 6.06 10.58 -11.30
N ARG A 146 6.35 10.44 -10.00
CA ARG A 146 7.40 11.19 -9.30
C ARG A 146 7.80 10.49 -8.02
N GLU A 147 9.02 10.77 -7.57
CA GLU A 147 9.45 10.35 -6.24
C GLU A 147 8.71 11.13 -5.13
N LEU A 148 8.46 10.42 -4.02
CA LEU A 148 8.03 11.06 -2.78
C LEU A 148 9.24 11.75 -2.16
N ARG A 149 9.05 13.00 -1.71
CA ARG A 149 10.09 13.69 -0.96
C ARG A 149 9.99 13.30 0.51
N LEU A 150 11.06 12.72 1.04
CA LEU A 150 11.16 12.37 2.45
C LEU A 150 11.52 13.60 3.28
N PRO A 151 11.14 13.68 4.57
CA PRO A 151 11.46 14.83 5.42
C PRO A 151 12.95 15.20 5.46
N MET A 152 13.85 14.20 5.43
CA MET A 152 15.30 14.43 5.40
C MET A 152 15.76 15.14 4.11
N GLU A 153 15.08 14.91 2.99
CA GLU A 153 15.40 15.50 1.69
C GLU A 153 14.94 16.95 1.59
N LEU A 154 14.06 17.42 2.49
CA LEU A 154 13.72 18.84 2.57
C LEU A 154 14.86 19.67 3.16
N LEU A 155 15.76 19.04 3.93
CA LEU A 155 16.94 19.69 4.50
C LEU A 155 18.07 19.86 3.48
N THR A 156 18.05 19.05 2.41
CA THR A 156 18.95 19.14 1.27
C THR A 156 18.21 19.90 0.18
N SER A 157 18.62 21.11 -0.22
CA SER A 157 17.87 22.02 -1.11
C SER A 157 17.63 21.54 -2.57
N ILE A 158 17.44 20.24 -2.81
CA ILE A 158 17.13 19.63 -4.09
C ILE A 158 15.65 19.86 -4.36
N ILE A 159 15.35 20.92 -5.11
CA ILE A 159 14.04 21.19 -5.67
C ILE A 159 14.02 20.59 -7.08
N PRO A 160 13.24 19.52 -7.38
CA PRO A 160 13.03 19.13 -8.76
C PRO A 160 11.87 19.93 -9.38
N ASP A 161 12.27 20.86 -10.24
CA ASP A 161 11.66 21.22 -11.54
C ASP A 161 10.27 21.92 -11.60
N ASN A 162 10.29 23.23 -11.35
CA ASN A 162 10.00 24.35 -12.28
C ASN A 162 8.83 24.31 -13.30
N ALA A 163 7.76 23.53 -13.10
CA ALA A 163 6.53 23.79 -13.85
C ALA A 163 5.83 25.07 -13.34
N VAL A 164 6.16 26.23 -13.91
CA VAL A 164 5.57 27.54 -13.55
C VAL A 164 4.10 27.66 -13.98
N THR A 165 3.67 26.85 -14.95
CA THR A 165 2.30 26.85 -15.48
C THR A 165 1.62 25.51 -15.29
N THR A 166 0.30 25.54 -15.06
CA THR A 166 -0.55 24.35 -14.94
C THR A 166 -0.41 23.42 -16.16
N MET A 167 -0.38 23.99 -17.37
CA MET A 167 -0.24 23.21 -18.60
C MET A 167 1.11 22.50 -18.72
N GLY A 168 2.20 23.17 -18.34
CA GLY A 168 3.53 22.54 -18.27
C GLY A 168 3.57 21.38 -17.28
N HIS A 169 2.97 21.57 -16.09
CA HIS A 169 2.87 20.51 -15.08
C HIS A 169 2.09 19.30 -15.60
N THR A 170 0.92 19.52 -16.22
CA THR A 170 0.08 18.45 -16.76
C THR A 170 0.81 17.66 -17.86
N GLN A 171 1.49 18.33 -18.79
CA GLN A 171 2.25 17.66 -19.84
C GLN A 171 3.42 16.84 -19.27
N GLN A 172 4.13 17.38 -18.28
CA GLN A 172 5.25 16.67 -17.63
C GLN A 172 4.76 15.48 -16.81
N LEU A 173 3.65 15.63 -16.08
CA LEU A 173 3.03 14.51 -15.35
C LEU A 173 2.56 13.42 -16.32
N HIS A 174 1.89 13.79 -17.40
CA HIS A 174 1.43 12.83 -18.41
C HIS A 174 2.58 12.03 -19.01
N ARG A 175 3.69 12.70 -19.37
CA ARG A 175 4.90 12.04 -19.90
C ARG A 175 5.48 11.05 -18.88
N ARG A 176 5.61 11.45 -17.62
CA ARG A 176 6.15 10.58 -16.55
C ARG A 176 5.26 9.37 -16.28
N MET A 177 3.94 9.53 -16.34
CA MET A 177 3.00 8.41 -16.22
C MET A 177 3.09 7.43 -17.39
N GLN A 178 3.24 7.92 -18.62
CA GLN A 178 3.47 7.05 -19.79
C GLN A 178 4.77 6.27 -19.67
N GLU A 179 5.83 6.91 -19.16
CA GLU A 179 7.12 6.27 -18.91
C GLU A 179 7.02 5.19 -17.83
N ALA A 180 6.44 5.51 -16.68
CA ALA A 180 6.18 4.57 -15.60
C ALA A 180 5.42 3.32 -16.08
N PHE A 181 4.36 3.52 -16.88
CA PHE A 181 3.59 2.41 -17.44
C PHE A 181 4.40 1.56 -18.42
N ARG A 182 5.21 2.19 -19.28
CA ARG A 182 6.05 1.50 -20.26
C ARG A 182 7.08 0.60 -19.58
N VAL A 183 7.68 1.08 -18.50
CA VAL A 183 8.74 0.38 -17.77
C VAL A 183 8.25 -0.94 -17.18
N VAL A 184 7.11 -0.92 -16.48
CA VAL A 184 6.59 -2.11 -15.78
C VAL A 184 5.95 -3.11 -16.73
N ARG A 185 5.40 -2.68 -17.87
CA ARG A 185 4.74 -3.57 -18.84
C ARG A 185 5.73 -4.51 -19.57
N VAL A 186 7.03 -4.23 -19.52
CA VAL A 186 8.08 -4.99 -20.23
C VAL A 186 8.74 -6.06 -19.34
N GLN A 187 8.43 -6.09 -18.05
CA GLN A 187 8.88 -7.09 -17.07
C GLN A 187 7.79 -8.14 -16.82
#